data_AF-A4T9G5-F1
#
_entry.id   AF-A4T9G5-F1
#
_cell.length_a   1.000
_cell.length_b   1.000
_cell.length_c   1.000
_cell.angle_alpha   90.00
_cell.angle_beta   90.00
_cell.angle_gamma   90.00
#
_symmetry.space_group_name_H-M   'P 1'
#
loop_
_entity.id
_entity.type
_entity.pdbx_description
1 polymer ?
#
loop_
_entity_poly.entity_id
_entity_poly.type
_entity_poly.pdbx_seq_one_letter_code
_entity_poly.pdbx_strand_id
1 'polypeptide(L)'
;MPTEVRHPLRRRIRITSSLAIVGLIYVASLFGYWWVSSSYPALPAFDPSRSEQPVVSIDMGSIHTTSNELEVSVLLIPPQRYIDPELGVLNTDIAIRLYPWVDLGELKFPKGQTPGSIDATIEAHGDADNWPFDNYTTKPLTADALVGSGDDRTVQPAEVRFSGGIEGWNVEIKQAPSDPAASVIELSRHRGTLAFDLGICLVLIALPAMAMIVAIETVMGRRQFLPPLCTWFAAMLFAVVPLRNILPGAPPPGAWIDQAVVLWVLIALVSAMGIYIIAWYRYYKQ
;
A
#
# COMPACT_ATOMS: atom_id res chain seq x y z
N MET A 1 61.29 -33.39 -7.61
CA MET A 1 59.93 -33.01 -8.09
C MET A 1 58.93 -33.85 -7.31
N PRO A 2 57.95 -33.24 -6.62
CA PRO A 2 56.62 -33.16 -7.23
C PRO A 2 55.86 -31.87 -6.92
N THR A 3 55.11 -31.40 -7.90
CA THR A 3 54.07 -30.36 -7.81
C THR A 3 52.72 -31.04 -7.56
N GLU A 4 52.08 -30.80 -6.41
CA GLU A 4 50.65 -31.10 -6.22
C GLU A 4 49.85 -29.80 -6.19
N VAL A 5 49.14 -29.53 -7.29
CA VAL A 5 48.15 -28.45 -7.39
C VAL A 5 46.77 -29.06 -7.17
N ARG A 6 46.25 -28.99 -5.94
CA ARG A 6 44.86 -29.35 -5.61
C ARG A 6 44.09 -28.12 -5.10
N HIS A 7 43.64 -27.26 -6.00
CA HIS A 7 42.78 -26.11 -5.67
C HIS A 7 41.42 -25.95 -6.42
N PRO A 8 41.03 -26.72 -7.47
CA PRO A 8 39.78 -26.41 -8.21
C PRO A 8 38.50 -26.94 -7.56
N LEU A 9 38.56 -28.08 -6.83
CA LEU A 9 37.37 -28.74 -6.27
C LEU A 9 36.76 -28.01 -5.07
N ARG A 10 37.58 -27.54 -4.11
CA ARG A 10 37.08 -26.76 -2.96
C ARG A 10 36.45 -25.43 -3.37
N ARG A 11 36.92 -24.82 -4.46
CA ARG A 11 36.37 -23.56 -4.99
C ARG A 11 35.02 -23.81 -5.70
N ARG A 12 34.89 -24.86 -6.50
CA ARG A 12 33.62 -25.26 -7.12
C ARG A 12 32.57 -25.61 -6.07
N ILE A 13 32.93 -26.40 -5.04
CA ILE A 13 32.01 -26.80 -3.95
C ILE A 13 31.53 -25.58 -3.14
N ARG A 14 32.41 -24.60 -2.87
CA ARG A 14 32.02 -23.35 -2.19
C ARG A 14 31.05 -22.49 -3.02
N ILE A 15 31.28 -22.38 -4.33
CA ILE A 15 30.42 -21.60 -5.23
C ILE A 15 29.05 -22.27 -5.41
N THR A 16 29.02 -23.60 -5.61
CA THR A 16 27.76 -24.34 -5.69
C THR A 16 26.98 -24.31 -4.38
N SER A 17 27.68 -24.34 -3.24
CA SER A 17 27.07 -24.19 -1.92
C SER A 17 26.50 -22.78 -1.70
N SER A 18 27.19 -21.71 -2.12
CA SER A 18 26.63 -20.36 -2.02
C SER A 18 25.41 -20.15 -2.93
N LEU A 19 25.42 -20.69 -4.15
CA LEU A 19 24.26 -20.65 -5.05
C LEU A 19 23.07 -21.44 -4.50
N ALA A 20 23.32 -22.61 -3.90
CA ALA A 20 22.28 -23.40 -3.26
C ALA A 20 21.68 -22.67 -2.04
N ILE A 21 22.49 -22.00 -1.23
CA ILE A 21 22.03 -21.20 -0.09
C ILE A 21 21.17 -20.03 -0.57
N VAL A 22 21.61 -19.29 -1.59
CA VAL A 22 20.82 -18.19 -2.16
C VAL A 22 19.50 -18.70 -2.75
N GLY A 23 19.54 -19.82 -3.48
CA GLY A 23 18.32 -20.47 -3.99
C GLY A 23 17.37 -20.89 -2.88
N LEU A 24 17.89 -21.43 -1.77
CA LEU A 24 17.07 -21.83 -0.63
C LEU A 24 16.47 -20.62 0.09
N ILE A 25 17.24 -19.55 0.29
CA ILE A 25 16.74 -18.26 0.82
C ILE A 25 15.64 -17.72 -0.09
N TYR A 26 15.83 -17.78 -1.40
CA TYR A 26 14.84 -17.32 -2.37
C TYR A 26 13.54 -18.15 -2.26
N VAL A 27 13.61 -19.48 -2.30
CA VAL A 27 12.43 -20.35 -2.16
C VAL A 27 11.75 -20.16 -0.79
N ALA A 28 12.52 -20.05 0.28
CA ALA A 28 11.99 -19.76 1.62
C ALA A 28 11.31 -18.39 1.68
N SER A 29 11.85 -17.37 1.00
CA SER A 29 11.24 -16.04 0.92
C SER A 29 9.94 -16.06 0.13
N LEU A 30 9.88 -16.80 -0.99
CA LEU A 30 8.65 -16.96 -1.77
C LEU A 30 7.58 -17.70 -0.98
N PHE A 31 7.95 -18.77 -0.28
CA PHE A 31 7.02 -19.51 0.56
C PHE A 31 6.52 -18.67 1.74
N GLY A 32 7.42 -17.93 2.38
CA GLY A 32 7.07 -17.00 3.45
C GLY A 32 6.10 -15.91 2.96
N TYR A 33 6.39 -15.30 1.80
CA TYR A 33 5.51 -14.31 1.20
C TYR A 33 4.13 -14.89 0.86
N TRP A 34 4.09 -16.05 0.19
CA TRP A 34 2.84 -16.72 -0.17
C TRP A 34 2.00 -17.04 1.08
N TRP A 35 2.62 -17.63 2.10
CA TRP A 35 1.97 -17.96 3.38
C TRP A 35 1.37 -16.72 4.06
N VAL A 36 2.13 -15.63 4.11
CA VAL A 36 1.71 -14.37 4.73
C VAL A 36 0.60 -13.67 3.93
N SER A 37 0.65 -13.76 2.59
CA SER A 37 -0.34 -13.15 1.69
C SER A 37 -1.68 -13.88 1.60
N SER A 38 -1.74 -15.17 1.95
CA SER A 38 -2.96 -16.00 1.77
C SER A 38 -4.04 -15.78 2.85
N SER A 39 -3.86 -14.82 3.76
CA SER A 39 -4.55 -14.82 5.06
C SER A 39 -5.84 -14.00 5.16
N TYR A 40 -6.28 -13.28 4.11
CA TYR A 40 -7.44 -12.39 4.24
C TYR A 40 -8.54 -12.70 3.22
N PRO A 41 -9.81 -12.78 3.68
CA PRO A 41 -10.94 -12.98 2.78
C PRO A 41 -11.12 -11.72 1.93
N ALA A 42 -11.33 -11.91 0.63
CA ALA A 42 -11.80 -10.84 -0.23
C ALA A 42 -13.16 -10.35 0.26
N LEU A 43 -13.43 -9.07 0.08
CA LEU A 43 -14.79 -8.54 0.26
C LEU A 43 -15.78 -9.28 -0.65
N PRO A 44 -17.07 -9.24 -0.31
CA PRO A 44 -18.10 -9.81 -1.16
C PRO A 44 -18.00 -9.26 -2.58
N ALA A 45 -18.16 -10.14 -3.58
CA ALA A 45 -18.32 -9.71 -4.94
C ALA A 45 -19.54 -8.78 -5.07
N PHE A 46 -19.51 -7.88 -6.06
CA PHE A 46 -20.64 -7.02 -6.38
C PHE A 46 -21.94 -7.84 -6.50
N ASP A 47 -22.94 -7.48 -5.70
CA ASP A 47 -24.26 -8.12 -5.70
C ASP A 47 -25.31 -7.20 -6.36
N PRO A 48 -25.71 -7.47 -7.62
CA PRO A 48 -26.73 -6.70 -8.32
C PRO A 48 -28.16 -7.02 -7.87
N SER A 49 -28.36 -7.83 -6.81
CA SER A 49 -29.69 -8.20 -6.34
C SER A 49 -30.52 -6.98 -5.96
N ARG A 50 -31.78 -6.95 -6.40
CA ARG A 50 -32.69 -5.84 -6.09
C ARG A 50 -33.39 -6.08 -4.75
N SER A 51 -33.66 -4.99 -4.03
CA SER A 51 -34.44 -4.98 -2.79
C SER A 51 -35.76 -4.22 -2.99
N GLU A 52 -36.65 -4.28 -2.00
CA GLU A 52 -37.85 -3.43 -1.95
C GLU A 52 -37.50 -1.95 -1.71
N GLN A 53 -36.34 -1.69 -1.11
CA GLN A 53 -35.77 -0.37 -0.89
C GLN A 53 -34.66 -0.08 -1.92
N PRO A 54 -34.37 1.21 -2.22
CA PRO A 54 -33.18 1.58 -2.98
C PRO A 54 -31.90 1.00 -2.37
N VAL A 55 -31.10 0.32 -3.17
CA VAL A 55 -29.81 -0.22 -2.74
C VAL A 55 -28.71 0.67 -3.31
N VAL A 56 -27.79 1.11 -2.46
CA VAL A 56 -26.60 1.86 -2.82
C VAL A 56 -25.41 0.92 -2.73
N SER A 57 -24.86 0.54 -3.89
CA SER A 57 -23.63 -0.24 -3.95
C SER A 57 -22.45 0.72 -3.96
N ILE A 58 -21.58 0.60 -2.98
CA ILE A 58 -20.33 1.36 -2.86
C ILE A 58 -19.19 0.40 -3.21
N ASP A 59 -18.58 0.63 -4.36
CA ASP A 59 -17.39 -0.10 -4.80
C ASP A 59 -16.14 0.65 -4.33
N MET A 60 -15.26 -0.04 -3.62
CA MET A 60 -14.04 0.58 -3.08
C MET A 60 -12.94 0.61 -4.12
N GLY A 61 -12.41 1.81 -4.39
CA GLY A 61 -11.33 2.04 -5.35
C GLY A 61 -9.96 2.12 -4.67
N SER A 62 -9.55 3.34 -4.33
CA SER A 62 -8.21 3.63 -3.83
C SER A 62 -8.24 4.49 -2.55
N ILE A 63 -7.20 4.40 -1.72
CA ILE A 63 -7.02 5.28 -0.56
C ILE A 63 -5.78 6.15 -0.74
N HIS A 64 -5.98 7.47 -0.61
CA HIS A 64 -4.93 8.46 -0.53
C HIS A 64 -4.60 8.73 0.93
N THR A 65 -3.56 8.07 1.43
CA THR A 65 -3.12 8.16 2.84
C THR A 65 -2.65 9.56 3.24
N THR A 66 -2.14 10.35 2.29
CA THR A 66 -1.63 11.71 2.57
C THR A 66 -2.74 12.75 2.72
N SER A 67 -3.84 12.60 1.97
CA SER A 67 -5.03 13.46 2.08
C SER A 67 -6.14 12.86 2.94
N ASN A 68 -5.99 11.62 3.40
CA ASN A 68 -7.01 10.87 4.13
C ASN A 68 -8.33 10.74 3.34
N GLU A 69 -8.21 10.49 2.04
CA GLU A 69 -9.34 10.39 1.11
C GLU A 69 -9.50 8.96 0.61
N LEU A 70 -10.71 8.41 0.71
CA LEU A 70 -11.10 7.13 0.15
C LEU A 70 -11.93 7.37 -1.09
N GLU A 71 -11.39 6.97 -2.24
CA GLU A 71 -12.08 7.00 -3.53
C GLU A 71 -13.02 5.80 -3.64
N VAL A 72 -14.30 6.09 -3.89
CA VAL A 72 -15.34 5.09 -4.06
C VAL A 72 -16.16 5.35 -5.31
N SER A 73 -16.69 4.29 -5.89
CA SER A 73 -17.66 4.39 -6.98
C SER A 73 -19.03 3.98 -6.47
N VAL A 74 -20.00 4.89 -6.60
CA VAL A 74 -21.34 4.72 -6.04
C VAL A 74 -22.33 4.40 -7.15
N LEU A 75 -22.96 3.24 -7.05
CA LEU A 75 -23.97 2.77 -8.01
C LEU A 75 -25.33 2.61 -7.32
N LEU A 76 -26.35 3.23 -7.92
CA LEU A 76 -27.74 3.03 -7.54
C LEU A 76 -28.28 1.74 -8.17
N ILE A 77 -28.78 0.82 -7.34
CA ILE A 77 -29.60 -0.32 -7.75
C ILE A 77 -31.05 -0.01 -7.35
N PRO A 78 -31.88 0.51 -8.28
CA PRO A 78 -33.23 0.91 -7.97
C PRO A 78 -34.19 -0.29 -7.91
N PRO A 79 -35.23 -0.25 -7.04
CA PRO A 79 -36.36 -1.16 -7.05
C PRO A 79 -37.02 -1.24 -8.42
N GLN A 80 -37.61 -2.40 -8.75
CA GLN A 80 -38.28 -2.59 -10.05
C GLN A 80 -39.37 -1.54 -10.32
N ARG A 81 -40.05 -1.02 -9.28
CA ARG A 81 -41.06 0.04 -9.41
C ARG A 81 -40.54 1.35 -10.00
N TYR A 82 -39.24 1.61 -9.94
CA TYR A 82 -38.62 2.83 -10.46
C TYR A 82 -37.91 2.63 -11.81
N ILE A 83 -38.02 1.44 -12.41
CA ILE A 83 -37.45 1.12 -13.71
C ILE A 83 -38.58 0.97 -14.73
N ASP A 84 -38.40 1.54 -15.92
CA ASP A 84 -39.24 1.27 -17.08
C ASP A 84 -38.95 -0.15 -17.61
N PRO A 85 -39.93 -1.08 -17.62
CA PRO A 85 -39.73 -2.46 -18.06
C PRO A 85 -39.28 -2.62 -19.51
N GLU A 86 -39.62 -1.67 -20.40
CA GLU A 86 -39.32 -1.77 -21.83
C GLU A 86 -37.94 -1.19 -22.15
N LEU A 87 -37.58 -0.09 -21.49
CA LEU A 87 -36.37 0.68 -21.80
C LEU A 87 -35.21 0.41 -20.83
N GLY A 88 -35.47 -0.15 -19.65
CA GLY A 88 -34.43 -0.39 -18.63
C GLY A 88 -33.84 0.90 -18.04
N VAL A 89 -34.57 2.02 -18.13
CA VAL A 89 -34.18 3.34 -17.62
C VAL A 89 -35.01 3.73 -16.41
N LEU A 90 -34.56 4.71 -15.64
CA LEU A 90 -35.32 5.26 -14.52
C LEU A 90 -36.62 5.92 -14.99
N ASN A 91 -37.73 5.65 -14.32
CA ASN A 91 -39.02 6.28 -14.60
C ASN A 91 -39.29 7.55 -13.75
N THR A 92 -38.44 7.81 -12.75
CA THR A 92 -38.46 8.96 -11.84
C THR A 92 -37.04 9.43 -11.55
N ASP A 93 -36.89 10.70 -11.18
CA ASP A 93 -35.63 11.21 -10.67
C ASP A 93 -35.34 10.60 -9.28
N ILE A 94 -34.10 10.17 -9.06
CA ILE A 94 -33.61 9.66 -7.77
C ILE A 94 -32.29 10.37 -7.47
N ALA A 95 -32.15 10.91 -6.26
CA ALA A 95 -30.86 11.38 -5.76
C ALA A 95 -30.45 10.57 -4.54
N ILE A 96 -29.20 10.10 -4.50
CA ILE A 96 -28.62 9.47 -3.33
C ILE A 96 -27.89 10.53 -2.51
N ARG A 97 -28.11 10.51 -1.21
CA ARG A 97 -27.37 11.31 -0.24
C ARG A 97 -26.63 10.38 0.70
N LEU A 98 -25.31 10.48 0.69
CA LEU A 98 -24.43 9.77 1.62
C LEU A 98 -24.14 10.65 2.83
N TYR A 99 -24.13 10.06 4.01
CA TYR A 99 -23.69 10.70 5.25
C TYR A 99 -22.51 9.94 5.85
N PRO A 100 -21.46 10.64 6.34
CA PRO A 100 -21.23 12.07 6.16
C PRO A 100 -21.14 12.48 4.69
N TRP A 101 -21.37 13.77 4.43
CA TRP A 101 -21.41 14.30 3.07
C TRP A 101 -20.11 14.02 2.32
N VAL A 102 -20.24 13.45 1.13
CA VAL A 102 -19.16 13.34 0.17
C VAL A 102 -18.93 14.67 -0.55
N ASP A 103 -17.77 14.79 -1.20
CA ASP A 103 -17.39 15.95 -2.04
C ASP A 103 -18.47 16.41 -3.02
N LEU A 104 -19.26 15.49 -3.58
CA LEU A 104 -20.31 15.75 -4.56
C LEU A 104 -21.69 16.09 -3.95
N GLY A 105 -21.87 15.99 -2.63
CA GLY A 105 -23.16 16.22 -1.98
C GLY A 105 -24.22 15.19 -2.39
N GLU A 106 -25.22 15.60 -3.19
CA GLU A 106 -26.27 14.70 -3.72
C GLU A 106 -25.85 14.09 -5.06
N LEU A 107 -25.78 12.76 -5.11
CA LEU A 107 -25.51 11.99 -6.32
C LEU A 107 -26.81 11.83 -7.11
N LYS A 108 -26.91 12.47 -8.28
CA LYS A 108 -28.17 12.60 -9.03
C LYS A 108 -28.26 11.57 -10.15
N PHE A 109 -29.38 10.85 -10.18
CA PHE A 109 -29.76 9.88 -11.21
C PHE A 109 -31.07 10.35 -11.88
N PRO A 110 -30.98 10.99 -13.05
CA PRO A 110 -32.15 11.58 -13.70
C PRO A 110 -33.05 10.53 -14.35
N LYS A 111 -34.33 10.86 -14.46
CA LYS A 111 -35.34 10.10 -15.20
C LYS A 111 -34.92 9.94 -16.67
N GLY A 112 -35.24 8.77 -17.23
CA GLY A 112 -34.97 8.43 -18.62
C GLY A 112 -33.54 7.99 -18.89
N GLN A 113 -32.69 7.91 -17.85
CA GLN A 113 -31.33 7.40 -17.95
C GLN A 113 -31.18 6.08 -17.18
N THR A 114 -30.26 5.24 -17.64
CA THR A 114 -29.81 4.08 -16.88
C THR A 114 -28.86 4.55 -15.78
N PRO A 115 -29.01 4.09 -14.52
CA PRO A 115 -28.08 4.45 -13.45
C PRO A 115 -26.65 4.03 -13.82
N GLY A 116 -25.75 5.01 -13.89
CA GLY A 116 -24.31 4.78 -14.04
C GLY A 116 -23.61 4.80 -12.68
N SER A 117 -22.34 4.40 -12.64
CA SER A 117 -21.53 4.61 -11.44
C SER A 117 -21.08 6.06 -11.36
N ILE A 118 -21.10 6.64 -10.17
CA ILE A 118 -20.60 8.00 -9.90
C ILE A 118 -19.47 7.91 -8.89
N ASP A 119 -18.29 8.35 -9.28
CA ASP A 119 -17.12 8.39 -8.40
C ASP A 119 -17.27 9.51 -7.38
N ALA A 120 -17.00 9.22 -6.12
CA ALA A 120 -17.11 10.13 -4.99
C ALA A 120 -15.97 9.90 -4.01
N THR A 121 -15.65 10.92 -3.22
CA THR A 121 -14.59 10.85 -2.21
C THR A 121 -15.18 10.86 -0.81
N ILE A 122 -14.79 9.88 0.01
CA ILE A 122 -15.16 9.78 1.43
C ILE A 122 -13.95 10.14 2.29
N GLU A 123 -14.16 10.99 3.30
CA GLU A 123 -13.14 11.29 4.30
C GLU A 123 -12.86 10.04 5.17
N ALA A 124 -11.63 9.58 5.15
CA ALA A 124 -11.10 8.60 6.09
C ALA A 124 -10.36 9.31 7.23
N HIS A 125 -10.18 8.64 8.35
CA HIS A 125 -9.39 9.16 9.46
C HIS A 125 -8.28 8.16 9.80
N GLY A 126 -7.04 8.61 9.66
CA GLY A 126 -5.86 7.83 9.98
C GLY A 126 -4.63 8.72 10.05
N ASP A 127 -3.53 8.11 10.47
CA ASP A 127 -2.25 8.78 10.61
C ASP A 127 -1.20 8.07 9.76
N ALA A 128 -0.89 8.69 8.62
CA ALA A 128 0.09 8.20 7.67
C ALA A 128 1.53 8.22 8.19
N ASP A 129 1.81 8.95 9.28
CA ASP A 129 3.14 8.96 9.89
C ASP A 129 3.46 7.61 10.56
N ASN A 130 2.44 6.83 10.92
CA ASN A 130 2.61 5.50 11.53
C ASN A 130 2.88 4.37 10.52
N TRP A 131 3.18 4.71 9.26
CA TRP A 131 3.58 3.75 8.24
C TRP A 131 4.69 2.81 8.77
N PRO A 132 4.61 1.48 8.55
CA PRO A 132 3.62 0.75 7.74
C PRO A 132 2.45 0.18 8.57
N PHE A 133 2.32 0.55 9.84
CA PHE A 133 1.28 0.03 10.74
C PHE A 133 0.10 1.02 10.88
N ASP A 134 -0.06 1.88 9.88
CA ASP A 134 -1.14 2.84 9.76
C ASP A 134 -2.47 2.12 9.51
N ASN A 135 -3.52 2.64 10.17
CA ASN A 135 -4.89 2.19 10.03
C ASN A 135 -5.77 3.41 9.74
N TYR A 136 -6.79 3.22 8.93
CA TYR A 136 -7.73 4.27 8.55
C TYR A 136 -9.15 3.81 8.84
N THR A 137 -9.96 4.72 9.32
CA THR A 137 -11.36 4.44 9.67
C THR A 137 -12.23 5.55 9.11
N THR A 138 -13.31 5.18 8.43
CA THR A 138 -14.31 6.14 7.96
C THR A 138 -15.27 6.51 9.09
N LYS A 139 -15.91 7.66 8.98
CA LYS A 139 -17.08 7.97 9.82
C LYS A 139 -18.23 7.00 9.48
N PRO A 140 -19.19 6.75 10.39
CA PRO A 140 -20.31 5.85 10.11
C PRO A 140 -21.08 6.29 8.87
N LEU A 141 -21.07 5.44 7.84
CA LEU A 141 -21.69 5.70 6.54
C LEU A 141 -23.16 5.28 6.56
N THR A 142 -24.05 6.20 6.17
CA THR A 142 -25.46 5.92 5.88
C THR A 142 -25.86 6.51 4.53
N ALA A 143 -26.94 6.00 3.94
CA ALA A 143 -27.45 6.49 2.67
C ALA A 143 -28.97 6.69 2.71
N ASP A 144 -29.41 7.82 2.18
CA ASP A 144 -30.81 8.12 1.91
C ASP A 144 -31.05 8.26 0.41
N ALA A 145 -32.19 7.79 -0.06
CA ALA A 145 -32.65 8.01 -1.43
C ALA A 145 -33.78 9.05 -1.43
N LEU A 146 -33.55 10.17 -2.10
CA LEU A 146 -34.56 11.17 -2.40
C LEU A 146 -35.22 10.80 -3.73
N VAL A 147 -36.48 10.39 -3.67
CA VAL A 147 -37.25 9.98 -4.86
C VAL A 147 -38.23 11.09 -5.23
N GLY A 148 -38.19 11.53 -6.50
CA GLY A 148 -39.05 12.56 -7.07
C GLY A 148 -38.29 13.79 -7.54
N SER A 149 -39.03 14.79 -8.01
CA SER A 149 -38.50 16.03 -8.61
C SER A 149 -39.03 17.25 -7.86
N GLY A 150 -38.23 18.31 -7.76
CA GLY A 150 -38.64 19.56 -7.11
C GLY A 150 -38.85 19.43 -5.59
N ASP A 151 -39.88 20.11 -5.06
CA ASP A 151 -40.20 20.16 -3.63
C ASP A 151 -40.99 18.91 -3.15
N ASP A 152 -41.51 18.09 -4.06
CA ASP A 152 -42.29 16.88 -3.76
C ASP A 152 -41.43 15.63 -3.49
N ARG A 153 -40.12 15.82 -3.22
CA ARG A 153 -39.19 14.71 -2.99
C ARG A 153 -39.52 13.98 -1.69
N THR A 154 -39.59 12.64 -1.78
CA THR A 154 -39.76 11.77 -0.61
C THR A 154 -38.42 11.14 -0.24
N VAL A 155 -38.06 11.21 1.05
CA VAL A 155 -36.87 10.55 1.58
C VAL A 155 -37.23 9.10 1.94
N GLN A 156 -36.50 8.15 1.36
CA GLN A 156 -36.61 6.72 1.66
C GLN A 156 -35.24 6.24 2.16
N PRO A 157 -35.18 5.41 3.22
CA PRO A 157 -33.93 4.79 3.64
C PRO A 157 -33.39 3.93 2.50
N ALA A 158 -32.07 3.98 2.29
CA ALA A 158 -31.41 3.16 1.29
C ALA A 158 -30.49 2.14 1.95
N GLU A 159 -30.52 0.91 1.45
CA GLU A 159 -29.66 -0.17 1.91
C GLU A 159 -28.25 0.03 1.34
N VAL A 160 -27.23 0.12 2.19
CA VAL A 160 -25.84 0.27 1.74
C VAL A 160 -25.19 -1.10 1.62
N ARG A 161 -24.64 -1.39 0.44
CA ARG A 161 -23.83 -2.59 0.18
C ARG A 161 -22.44 -2.18 -0.25
N PHE A 162 -21.46 -2.94 0.18
CA PHE A 162 -20.06 -2.70 -0.15
C PHE A 162 -19.55 -3.83 -1.03
N SER A 163 -18.78 -3.47 -2.05
CA SER A 163 -18.12 -4.41 -2.95
C SER A 163 -16.68 -3.98 -3.24
N GLY A 164 -15.96 -4.85 -3.94
CA GLY A 164 -14.65 -4.52 -4.49
C GLY A 164 -13.53 -4.78 -3.50
N GLY A 165 -12.46 -4.00 -3.56
CA GLY A 165 -11.33 -4.16 -2.68
C GLY A 165 -10.19 -3.25 -3.07
N ILE A 166 -9.43 -2.81 -2.06
CA ILE A 166 -8.36 -1.85 -2.26
C ILE A 166 -7.04 -2.62 -2.28
N GLU A 167 -6.26 -2.43 -3.35
CA GLU A 167 -4.99 -3.13 -3.51
C GLU A 167 -4.03 -2.84 -2.35
N GLY A 168 -3.53 -3.90 -1.72
CA GLY A 168 -2.57 -3.80 -0.62
C GLY A 168 -3.18 -3.45 0.74
N TRP A 169 -4.51 -3.32 0.83
CA TRP A 169 -5.26 -3.08 2.07
C TRP A 169 -6.21 -4.23 2.38
N ASN A 170 -6.41 -4.44 3.68
CA ASN A 170 -7.47 -5.24 4.22
C ASN A 170 -8.63 -4.32 4.61
N VAL A 171 -9.83 -4.64 4.13
CA VAL A 171 -11.04 -3.87 4.39
C VAL A 171 -11.93 -4.68 5.31
N GLU A 172 -12.27 -4.10 6.46
CA GLU A 172 -13.25 -4.65 7.39
C GLU A 172 -14.43 -3.70 7.51
N ILE A 173 -15.65 -4.23 7.35
CA ILE A 173 -16.88 -3.45 7.47
C ILE A 173 -17.54 -3.81 8.80
N LYS A 174 -17.61 -2.83 9.70
CA LYS A 174 -18.27 -2.97 10.99
C LYS A 174 -19.59 -2.23 10.97
N GLN A 175 -20.65 -2.91 11.41
CA GLN A 175 -21.95 -2.27 11.60
C GLN A 175 -21.93 -1.50 12.93
N ALA A 176 -22.15 -0.20 12.87
CA ALA A 176 -22.34 0.62 14.05
C ALA A 176 -23.80 0.52 14.52
N PRO A 177 -24.05 0.43 15.84
CA PRO A 177 -25.41 0.40 16.37
C PRO A 177 -26.01 1.81 16.30
N SER A 178 -26.60 2.15 15.16
CA SER A 178 -27.34 3.40 14.92
C SER A 178 -28.67 3.11 14.23
N ASP A 179 -29.59 4.07 14.32
CA ASP A 179 -30.87 4.04 13.59
C ASP A 179 -30.94 5.30 12.70
N PRO A 180 -30.79 5.19 11.37
CA PRO A 180 -30.61 3.97 10.58
C PRO A 180 -29.23 3.30 10.75
N ALA A 181 -29.13 2.01 10.37
CA ALA A 181 -27.91 1.22 10.49
C ALA A 181 -26.76 1.86 9.69
N ALA A 182 -25.66 2.19 10.37
CA ALA A 182 -24.49 2.80 9.77
C ALA A 182 -23.35 1.80 9.64
N SER A 183 -22.57 1.92 8.58
CA SER A 183 -21.43 1.04 8.31
C SER A 183 -20.12 1.82 8.44
N VAL A 184 -19.19 1.31 9.22
CA VAL A 184 -17.86 1.86 9.39
C VAL A 184 -16.89 0.98 8.61
N ILE A 185 -16.16 1.59 7.69
CA ILE A 185 -15.07 0.93 6.95
C ILE A 185 -13.77 1.15 7.73
N GLU A 186 -13.13 0.06 8.12
CA GLU A 186 -11.78 0.02 8.67
C GLU A 186 -10.80 -0.55 7.65
N LEU A 187 -9.69 0.15 7.44
CA LEU A 187 -8.64 -0.17 6.49
C LEU A 187 -7.34 -0.39 7.26
N SER A 188 -6.71 -1.53 7.01
CA SER A 188 -5.41 -1.90 7.58
C SER A 188 -4.51 -2.44 6.48
N ARG A 189 -3.18 -2.27 6.58
CA ARG A 189 -2.29 -2.82 5.54
C ARG A 189 -2.37 -4.34 5.46
N HIS A 190 -2.49 -4.85 4.25
CA HIS A 190 -2.47 -6.29 4.03
C HIS A 190 -1.11 -6.87 4.43
N ARG A 191 -1.10 -8.07 5.04
CA ARG A 191 0.16 -8.69 5.51
C ARG A 191 1.16 -8.94 4.37
N GLY A 192 0.67 -9.20 3.16
CA GLY A 192 1.53 -9.31 1.97
C GLY A 192 2.28 -8.02 1.65
N THR A 193 1.60 -6.87 1.80
CA THR A 193 2.21 -5.54 1.68
C THR A 193 3.28 -5.34 2.76
N LEU A 194 2.97 -5.66 4.03
CA LEU A 194 3.94 -5.58 5.13
C LEU A 194 5.18 -6.47 4.90
N ALA A 195 5.02 -7.65 4.31
CA ALA A 195 6.14 -8.52 3.97
C ALA A 195 7.02 -7.93 2.85
N PHE A 196 6.39 -7.30 1.85
CA PHE A 196 7.10 -6.57 0.81
C PHE A 196 7.86 -5.37 1.38
N ASP A 197 7.23 -4.61 2.28
CA ASP A 197 7.82 -3.49 3.01
C ASP A 197 9.06 -3.91 3.79
N LEU A 198 8.97 -5.03 4.53
CA LEU A 198 10.09 -5.61 5.25
C LEU A 198 11.26 -5.95 4.30
N GLY A 199 10.95 -6.46 3.10
CA GLY A 199 11.95 -6.75 2.07
C GLY A 199 12.72 -5.49 1.64
N ILE A 200 12.02 -4.39 1.35
CA ILE A 200 12.66 -3.11 0.99
C ILE A 200 13.47 -2.57 2.17
N CYS A 201 12.94 -2.61 3.39
CA CYS A 201 13.65 -2.20 4.59
C CYS A 201 14.95 -3.00 4.80
N LEU A 202 14.93 -4.31 4.56
CA LEU A 202 16.12 -5.15 4.65
C LEU A 202 17.17 -4.74 3.61
N VAL A 203 16.75 -4.45 2.38
CA VAL A 203 17.65 -3.94 1.33
C VAL A 203 18.26 -2.60 1.76
N LEU A 204 17.43 -1.67 2.24
CA LEU A 204 17.88 -0.35 2.72
C LEU A 204 18.91 -0.45 3.85
N ILE A 205 18.78 -1.43 4.76
CA ILE A 205 19.74 -1.68 5.85
C ILE A 205 20.98 -2.46 5.36
N ALA A 206 20.82 -3.38 4.40
CA ALA A 206 21.92 -4.18 3.88
C ALA A 206 22.94 -3.33 3.10
N LEU A 207 22.49 -2.31 2.37
CA LEU A 207 23.35 -1.38 1.62
C LEU A 207 24.43 -0.71 2.53
N PRO A 208 24.08 0.04 3.60
CA PRO A 208 25.05 0.62 4.51
C PRO A 208 25.84 -0.43 5.28
N ALA A 209 25.25 -1.59 5.61
CA ALA A 209 25.99 -2.65 6.29
C ALA A 209 27.15 -3.18 5.43
N MET A 210 26.89 -3.44 4.14
CA MET A 210 27.93 -3.84 3.18
C MET A 210 28.97 -2.73 2.99
N ALA A 211 28.54 -1.49 2.84
CA ALA A 211 29.40 -0.32 2.76
C ALA A 211 30.33 -0.21 3.99
N MET A 212 29.78 -0.38 5.18
CA MET A 212 30.53 -0.29 6.44
C MET A 212 31.53 -1.43 6.59
N ILE A 213 31.18 -2.67 6.20
CA ILE A 213 32.11 -3.80 6.17
C ILE A 213 33.30 -3.50 5.25
N VAL A 214 33.05 -2.99 4.04
CA VAL A 214 34.12 -2.64 3.08
C VAL A 214 35.00 -1.52 3.64
N ALA A 215 34.40 -0.50 4.25
CA ALA A 215 35.13 0.62 4.84
C ALA A 215 36.05 0.17 6.00
N ILE A 216 35.52 -0.66 6.91
CA ILE A 216 36.26 -1.18 8.06
C ILE A 216 37.42 -2.09 7.60
N GLU A 217 37.17 -3.03 6.68
CA GLU A 217 38.20 -3.93 6.17
C GLU A 217 39.34 -3.18 5.45
N THR A 218 39.01 -2.05 4.79
CA THR A 218 40.01 -1.19 4.14
C THR A 218 40.86 -0.45 5.18
N VAL A 219 40.25 0.12 6.24
CA VAL A 219 40.99 0.80 7.32
C VAL A 219 41.86 -0.17 8.12
N MET A 220 41.42 -1.42 8.30
CA MET A 220 42.18 -2.47 8.98
C MET A 220 43.37 -3.00 8.15
N GLY A 221 43.57 -2.51 6.92
CA GLY A 221 44.68 -2.93 6.05
C GLY A 221 44.52 -4.35 5.48
N ARG A 222 43.34 -4.96 5.61
CA ARG A 222 43.04 -6.30 5.07
C ARG A 222 42.78 -6.28 3.57
N ARG A 223 42.39 -5.12 3.03
CA ARG A 223 42.07 -4.90 1.61
C ARG A 223 42.76 -3.63 1.10
N GLN A 224 43.13 -3.63 -0.19
CA GLN A 224 43.73 -2.46 -0.83
C GLN A 224 42.68 -1.37 -1.09
N PHE A 225 43.10 -0.11 -0.98
CA PHE A 225 42.30 1.03 -1.37
C PHE A 225 42.11 1.05 -2.90
N LEU A 226 40.88 1.32 -3.34
CA LEU A 226 40.48 1.38 -4.74
C LEU A 226 39.68 2.67 -4.96
N PRO A 227 40.21 3.68 -5.68
CA PRO A 227 39.49 4.92 -5.96
C PRO A 227 38.05 4.74 -6.48
N PRO A 228 37.73 3.71 -7.31
CA PRO A 228 36.35 3.48 -7.75
C PRO A 228 35.35 3.22 -6.61
N LEU A 229 35.77 2.69 -5.46
CA LEU A 229 34.85 2.44 -4.34
C LEU A 229 34.23 3.73 -3.79
N CYS A 230 34.92 4.87 -3.87
CA CYS A 230 34.34 6.17 -3.54
C CYS A 230 33.08 6.47 -4.35
N THR A 231 33.10 6.18 -5.66
CA THR A 231 31.93 6.37 -6.53
C THR A 231 30.79 5.40 -6.20
N TRP A 232 31.11 4.19 -5.74
CA TRP A 232 30.10 3.22 -5.29
C TRP A 232 29.40 3.67 -4.00
N PHE A 233 30.13 4.19 -3.01
CA PHE A 233 29.52 4.80 -1.81
C PHE A 233 28.61 5.99 -2.16
N ALA A 234 29.07 6.87 -3.06
CA ALA A 234 28.26 7.99 -3.53
C ALA A 234 26.98 7.51 -4.24
N ALA A 235 27.10 6.51 -5.13
CA ALA A 235 25.95 5.93 -5.82
C ALA A 235 24.92 5.33 -4.85
N MET A 236 25.35 4.63 -3.80
CA MET A 236 24.46 4.11 -2.76
C MET A 236 23.71 5.24 -2.04
N LEU A 237 24.39 6.33 -1.71
CA LEU A 237 23.77 7.48 -1.03
C LEU A 237 22.65 8.10 -1.88
N PHE A 238 22.86 8.22 -3.19
CA PHE A 238 21.82 8.70 -4.11
C PHE A 238 20.72 7.66 -4.39
N ALA A 239 21.00 6.36 -4.27
CA ALA A 239 20.02 5.31 -4.50
C ALA A 239 18.98 5.17 -3.36
N VAL A 240 19.34 5.57 -2.14
CA VAL A 240 18.44 5.45 -0.96
C VAL A 240 17.18 6.28 -1.12
N VAL A 241 17.26 7.49 -1.69
CA VAL A 241 16.10 8.39 -1.81
C VAL A 241 15.03 7.82 -2.76
N PRO A 242 15.36 7.37 -4.00
CA PRO A 242 14.38 6.67 -4.84
C PRO A 242 13.84 5.38 -4.21
N LEU A 243 14.70 4.60 -3.52
CA LEU A 243 14.27 3.37 -2.84
C LEU A 243 13.24 3.61 -1.73
N ARG A 244 13.31 4.75 -1.06
CA ARG A 244 12.29 5.17 -0.08
C ARG A 244 10.95 5.49 -0.75
N ASN A 245 10.97 6.00 -1.98
CA ASN A 245 9.74 6.41 -2.69
C ASN A 245 8.99 5.26 -3.38
N ILE A 246 9.61 4.09 -3.51
CA ILE A 246 8.93 2.88 -4.02
C ILE A 246 8.17 2.12 -2.92
N LEU A 247 8.21 2.60 -1.67
CA LEU A 247 7.43 2.02 -0.59
C LEU A 247 5.93 2.13 -0.91
N PRO A 248 5.15 1.07 -0.70
CA PRO A 248 3.70 1.05 -0.92
C PRO A 248 2.97 2.22 -0.23
N GLY A 249 2.17 2.92 -1.03
CA GLY A 249 1.44 4.10 -0.56
C GLY A 249 2.32 5.34 -0.32
N ALA A 250 3.59 5.32 -0.75
CA ALA A 250 4.54 6.44 -0.74
C ALA A 250 4.41 7.32 0.51
N PRO A 251 4.90 6.85 1.68
CA PRO A 251 4.63 7.51 2.96
C PRO A 251 5.01 9.00 2.92
N PRO A 252 4.28 9.87 3.65
CA PRO A 252 4.58 11.29 3.66
C PRO A 252 6.02 11.54 4.15
N PRO A 253 6.72 12.56 3.63
CA PRO A 253 8.04 12.92 4.16
C PRO A 253 7.96 13.21 5.65
N GLY A 254 8.80 12.55 6.45
CA GLY A 254 8.79 12.68 7.92
C GLY A 254 8.08 11.56 8.67
N ALA A 255 7.44 10.63 7.95
CA ALA A 255 6.86 9.42 8.51
C ALA A 255 7.87 8.63 9.36
N TRP A 256 7.38 7.77 10.24
CA TRP A 256 8.18 7.01 11.21
C TRP A 256 9.34 6.23 10.58
N ILE A 257 9.16 5.66 9.38
CA ILE A 257 10.24 4.98 8.65
C ILE A 257 11.42 5.89 8.31
N ASP A 258 11.18 7.15 7.99
CA ASP A 258 12.26 8.07 7.65
C ASP A 258 13.17 8.26 8.86
N GLN A 259 12.55 8.37 10.04
CA GLN A 259 13.25 8.56 11.32
C GLN A 259 13.93 7.28 11.80
N ALA A 260 13.25 6.13 11.69
CA ALA A 260 13.72 4.85 12.22
C ALA A 260 14.77 4.18 11.31
N VAL A 261 14.66 4.32 9.99
CA VAL A 261 15.49 3.59 9.02
C VAL A 261 16.28 4.55 8.14
N VAL A 262 15.61 5.42 7.39
CA VAL A 262 16.26 6.17 6.30
C VAL A 262 17.36 7.09 6.82
N LEU A 263 17.12 7.85 7.88
CA LEU A 263 18.14 8.69 8.51
C LEU A 263 19.36 7.87 8.96
N TRP A 264 19.14 6.73 9.60
CA TRP A 264 20.23 5.87 10.06
C TRP A 264 21.02 5.24 8.91
N VAL A 265 20.35 4.87 7.83
CA VAL A 265 20.98 4.39 6.59
C VAL A 265 21.89 5.48 6.01
N LEU A 266 21.41 6.72 5.93
CA LEU A 266 22.21 7.85 5.43
C LEU A 266 23.41 8.15 6.34
N ILE A 267 23.21 8.19 7.66
CA ILE A 267 24.28 8.39 8.65
C ILE A 267 25.33 7.28 8.53
N ALA A 268 24.90 6.02 8.41
CA ALA A 268 25.80 4.88 8.26
C ALA A 268 26.59 4.93 6.95
N LEU A 269 25.97 5.32 5.82
CA LEU A 269 26.66 5.50 4.54
C LEU A 269 27.70 6.63 4.59
N VAL A 270 27.34 7.79 5.16
CA VAL A 270 28.27 8.91 5.32
C VAL A 270 29.43 8.51 6.24
N SER A 271 29.14 7.78 7.32
CA SER A 271 30.15 7.26 8.24
C SER A 271 31.09 6.28 7.53
N ALA A 272 30.55 5.34 6.76
CA ALA A 272 31.34 4.39 5.97
C ALA A 272 32.25 5.12 4.96
N MET A 273 31.72 6.15 4.29
CA MET A 273 32.50 6.97 3.36
C MET A 273 33.61 7.74 4.09
N GLY A 274 33.33 8.33 5.25
CA GLY A 274 34.33 9.00 6.08
C GLY A 274 35.45 8.04 6.53
N ILE A 275 35.09 6.85 7.01
CA ILE A 275 36.05 5.77 7.36
C ILE A 275 36.91 5.42 6.14
N TYR A 276 36.30 5.28 4.96
CA TYR A 276 37.02 4.97 3.73
C TYR A 276 38.03 6.06 3.32
N ILE A 277 37.66 7.34 3.46
CA ILE A 277 38.55 8.48 3.20
C ILE A 277 39.71 8.53 4.22
N ILE A 278 39.47 8.19 5.49
CA ILE A 278 40.54 8.07 6.49
C ILE A 278 41.51 6.94 6.10
N ALA A 279 41.00 5.81 5.59
CA ALA A 279 41.83 4.72 5.07
C ALA A 279 42.75 5.21 3.95
N TRP A 280 42.19 5.99 3.01
CA TRP A 280 42.94 6.59 1.91
C TRP A 280 44.07 7.50 2.40
N TYR A 281 43.76 8.42 3.32
CA TYR A 281 44.75 9.34 3.87
C TYR A 281 45.88 8.61 4.60
N ARG A 282 45.56 7.53 5.33
CA ARG A 282 46.57 6.68 5.98
C ARG A 282 47.45 5.93 4.97
N TYR A 283 46.85 5.43 3.89
CA TYR A 283 47.55 4.67 2.86
C TYR A 283 48.57 5.51 2.10
N TYR A 284 48.26 6.79 1.80
CA TYR A 284 49.18 7.69 1.09
C TYR A 284 50.23 8.37 1.98
N LYS A 285 50.08 8.29 3.32
CA LYS A 285 51.06 8.84 4.27
C LYS A 285 52.18 7.85 4.62
N GLN A 286 52.01 6.56 4.29
CA GLN A 286 53.04 5.52 4.39
C GLN A 286 53.84 5.44 3.09
#